data_AF-A0A2Z5AA07-F1
#
_entry.id   AF-A0A2Z5AA07-F1
#
_cell.length_a   1.000
_cell.length_b   1.000
_cell.length_c   1.000
_cell.angle_alpha   90.00
_cell.angle_beta   90.00
_cell.angle_gamma   90.00
#
_symmetry.space_group_name_H-M   'P 1'
#
loop_
_entity.id
_entity.type
_entity.pdbx_description
1 polymer ?
#
loop_
_entity_poly.entity_id
_entity_poly.type
_entity_poly.pdbx_seq_one_letter_code
_entity_poly.pdbx_strand_id
1 'polypeptide(L)' 'MTEVSIKPLRTYEDRGVIRRPRDGAYLAPKALASELSALGLCEVSASETVQSGEAKEKAAGRVKKASTAAAGGTEE' A
#
# COMPACT_ATOMS: atom_id res chain seq x y z
N MET A 1 -7.48 -2.55 16.27
CA MET A 1 -8.35 -2.55 15.07
C MET A 1 -8.00 -3.81 14.26
N THR A 2 -8.98 -4.52 13.69
CA THR A 2 -8.69 -5.75 12.92
C THR A 2 -8.47 -5.39 11.45
N GLU A 3 -7.24 -5.58 11.01
CA GLU A 3 -6.83 -5.42 9.61
C GLU A 3 -6.75 -6.79 8.96
N VAL A 4 -7.02 -6.83 7.66
CA VAL A 4 -6.96 -8.02 6.82
C VAL A 4 -6.16 -7.71 5.57
N SER A 5 -5.37 -8.68 5.12
CA SER A 5 -4.60 -8.58 3.88
C SER A 5 -5.53 -8.76 2.69
N ILE A 6 -5.63 -7.74 1.84
CA ILE A 6 -6.41 -7.79 0.61
C ILE A 6 -5.50 -7.62 -0.61
N LYS A 7 -5.80 -8.37 -1.66
CA LYS A 7 -5.10 -8.29 -2.93
C LYS A 7 -5.99 -7.58 -3.95
N PRO A 8 -5.53 -6.49 -4.58
CA PRO A 8 -6.25 -5.87 -5.69
C PRO A 8 -6.41 -6.87 -6.84
N LEU A 9 -7.63 -6.97 -7.39
CA LEU A 9 -7.91 -7.72 -8.61
C LEU A 9 -8.06 -6.80 -9.82
N ARG A 10 -8.40 -5.54 -9.56
CA ARG A 10 -8.59 -4.49 -10.56
C ARG A 10 -7.93 -3.20 -10.12
N THR A 11 -7.78 -2.28 -11.07
CA THR A 11 -7.29 -0.94 -10.76
C THR A 11 -8.42 -0.13 -10.13
N TYR A 12 -8.19 0.44 -8.95
CA TYR A 12 -9.12 1.36 -8.29
C TYR A 12 -8.35 2.38 -7.45
N GLU A 13 -9.04 3.46 -7.08
CA GLU A 13 -8.50 4.45 -6.17
C GLU A 13 -8.96 4.14 -4.74
N ASP A 14 -8.00 4.04 -3.83
CA ASP A 14 -8.20 3.90 -2.40
C ASP A 14 -7.57 5.09 -1.69
N ARG A 15 -8.39 6.00 -1.13
CA ARG A 15 -7.91 7.17 -0.37
C ARG A 15 -6.83 8.00 -1.09
N GLY A 16 -6.94 8.14 -2.42
CA GLY A 16 -5.96 8.85 -3.25
C GLY A 16 -4.74 8.02 -3.68
N VAL A 17 -4.74 6.71 -3.40
CA VAL A 17 -3.72 5.75 -3.87
C VAL A 17 -4.33 4.86 -4.95
N ILE A 18 -3.75 4.86 -6.14
CA ILE A 18 -4.16 3.97 -7.23
C ILE A 18 -3.62 2.57 -6.96
N ARG A 19 -4.48 1.67 -6.47
CA ARG A 19 -4.19 0.24 -6.30
C ARG A 19 -4.38 -0.46 -7.62
N ARG A 20 -3.42 -1.30 -8.00
CA ARG A 20 -3.43 -2.05 -9.26
C ARG A 20 -3.39 -3.54 -8.96
N PRO A 21 -3.86 -4.42 -9.87
CA PRO A 21 -3.75 -5.87 -9.67
C PRO A 21 -2.31 -6.40 -9.56
N ARG A 22 -1.32 -5.59 -9.96
CA ARG A 22 0.11 -5.86 -9.77
C ARG A 22 0.66 -5.32 -8.46
N ASP A 23 -0.06 -4.43 -7.78
CA ASP A 23 0.29 -4.10 -6.40
C ASP A 23 0.08 -5.36 -5.56
N GLY A 24 1.08 -5.67 -4.73
CA GLY A 24 1.00 -6.80 -3.81
C GLY A 24 -0.19 -6.67 -2.84
N ALA A 25 -0.43 -7.74 -2.07
CA ALA A 25 -1.42 -7.67 -1.01
C ALA A 25 -1.05 -6.57 0.00
N TYR A 26 -2.05 -5.87 0.51
CA TYR A 26 -1.87 -4.80 1.48
C TYR A 26 -2.89 -4.93 2.60
N LEU A 27 -2.55 -4.37 3.76
CA LEU A 27 -3.42 -4.39 4.92
C LEU A 27 -4.50 -3.31 4.79
N ALA A 28 -5.75 -3.74 4.90
CA ALA A 28 -6.92 -2.87 4.92
C ALA A 28 -7.80 -3.21 6.12
N PRO A 29 -8.56 -2.25 6.67
CA PRO A 29 -9.53 -2.53 7.72
C PRO A 29 -10.61 -3.49 7.20
N LYS A 30 -11.06 -4.42 8.06
CA LYS A 30 -12.05 -5.46 7.69
C LYS A 30 -13.31 -4.91 7.01
N ALA A 31 -13.79 -3.74 7.43
CA ALA A 31 -14.96 -3.10 6.82
C ALA A 31 -14.69 -2.77 5.33
N LEU A 32 -13.60 -2.04 5.06
CA LEU A 32 -13.19 -1.67 3.71
C LEU A 32 -12.91 -2.90 2.84
N ALA A 33 -12.23 -3.90 3.40
CA ALA A 33 -11.98 -5.16 2.70
C ALA A 33 -13.27 -5.86 2.27
N SER A 34 -14.29 -5.86 3.14
CA SER A 34 -15.59 -6.46 2.84
C SER A 34 -16.33 -5.70 1.73
N GLU A 35 -16.27 -4.36 1.74
CA GLU A 35 -16.85 -3.52 0.69
C GLU A 35 -16.14 -3.71 -0.66
N LEU A 36 -14.81 -3.65 -0.68
CA LEU A 36 -14.01 -3.84 -1.89
C LEU A 36 -14.14 -5.25 -2.48
N SER A 37 -14.27 -6.27 -1.63
CA SER A 37 -14.54 -7.65 -2.04
C SER A 37 -15.93 -7.81 -2.65
N ALA A 38 -16.95 -7.22 -2.02
CA ALA A 38 -18.32 -7.24 -2.56
C ALA A 38 -18.44 -6.55 -3.94
N LEU A 39 -17.59 -5.54 -4.19
CA LEU A 39 -17.48 -4.86 -5.49
C LEU A 39 -16.61 -5.62 -6.51
N GLY A 40 -15.97 -6.73 -6.12
CA GLY A 40 -15.05 -7.48 -6.98
C GLY A 40 -13.78 -6.71 -7.35
N LEU A 41 -13.38 -5.72 -6.53
CA LEU A 41 -12.17 -4.94 -6.72
C LEU A 41 -10.95 -5.60 -6.08
N CYS A 42 -11.17 -6.39 -5.03
CA CYS A 42 -10.14 -7.09 -4.26
C CYS A 42 -10.56 -8.50 -3.88
N GLU A 43 -9.57 -9.31 -3.53
CA GLU A 43 -9.75 -10.60 -2.87
C GLU A 43 -9.19 -10.54 -1.45
N VAL A 44 -9.99 -11.00 -0.47
CA VAL A 44 -9.55 -11.09 0.92
C VAL A 44 -8.74 -12.37 1.10
N SER A 45 -7.47 -12.24 1.46
CA SER A 45 -6.66 -13.41 1.75
C SER A 45 -7.03 -13.93 3.15
N ALA A 46 -7.71 -15.07 3.20
CA ALA A 46 -8.19 -15.69 4.43
C ALA A 46 -7.07 -16.06 5.43
N SER A 47 -5.81 -16.01 5.00
CA SER A 47 -4.67 -16.44 5.80
C SER A 47 -4.06 -15.35 6.69
N GLU A 48 -4.43 -14.06 6.53
CA GLU A 48 -3.73 -12.94 7.18
C GLU A 48 -4.68 -11.99 7.90
N THR A 49 -5.50 -12.52 8.81
CA THR A 49 -6.07 -11.69 9.88
C THR A 49 -4.95 -11.36 10.86
N VAL A 50 -4.27 -10.24 10.67
CA VAL A 50 -3.35 -9.69 11.67
C VAL A 50 -4.19 -9.19 12.84
N GLN A 51 -4.35 -10.04 13.85
CA GLN A 51 -4.74 -9.56 15.17
C GLN A 51 -3.63 -8.61 15.62
N SER A 52 -3.91 -7.31 15.66
CA SER A 52 -3.04 -6.30 16.27
C SER A 52 -2.68 -6.74 17.68
N GLY A 53 -1.55 -7.41 17.80
CA GLY A 53 -1.03 -8.00 19.03
C GLY A 53 0.49 -8.12 19.05
N GLU A 54 1.18 -8.00 17.92
CA GLU A 54 2.64 -7.93 17.94
C GLU A 54 3.17 -7.02 16.82
N ALA A 55 3.75 -5.91 17.26
CA ALA A 55 4.55 -5.03 16.45
C ALA A 55 5.73 -5.81 15.87
N LYS A 56 5.77 -5.96 14.54
CA LYS A 56 7.06 -6.09 13.85
C LYS A 56 7.12 -5.06 12.73
N GLU A 57 7.48 -3.87 13.18
CA GLU A 57 8.18 -2.85 12.44
C GLU A 57 9.13 -3.47 11.39
N LYS A 58 8.71 -3.44 10.13
CA LYS A 58 9.63 -3.26 9.01
C LYS A 58 9.09 -2.12 8.18
N ALA A 59 9.38 -0.93 8.69
CA ALA A 59 9.23 0.33 8.00
C ALA A 59 9.87 0.21 6.61
N ALA A 60 9.02 0.37 5.59
CA ALA A 60 9.42 0.70 4.24
C ALA A 60 10.17 2.03 4.28
N GLY A 61 11.48 1.98 4.05
CA GLY A 61 12.35 3.14 4.20
C GLY A 61 13.45 3.17 3.15
N ARG A 62 13.11 3.62 1.93
CA ARG A 62 13.89 4.62 1.16
C ARG A 62 13.25 4.88 -0.19
N VAL A 63 12.26 5.78 -0.19
CA VAL A 63 12.08 6.69 -1.33
C VAL A 63 12.95 7.89 -1.04
N LYS A 64 14.09 8.03 -1.74
CA LYS A 64 14.73 9.33 -1.93
C LYS A 64 14.74 9.64 -3.41
N LYS A 65 13.59 10.20 -3.82
CA LYS A 65 13.36 11.23 -4.82
C LYS A 65 14.63 11.70 -5.55
N ALA A 66 14.70 11.41 -6.85
CA ALA A 66 15.50 12.17 -7.79
C ALA A 66 14.96 13.61 -7.83
N SER A 67 15.81 14.60 -7.59
CA SER A 67 15.54 16.00 -7.93
C SER A 67 16.84 16.70 -8.27
N THR A 68 16.86 17.14 -9.52
CA THR A 68 17.83 17.92 -10.28
C THR A 68 18.07 19.33 -9.72
N ALA A 69 19.31 19.82 -9.81
CA ALA A 69 19.74 21.21 -10.08
C ALA A 69 21.29 21.23 -9.97
N ALA A 70 22.13 21.47 -11.00
CA ALA A 70 22.28 22.60 -11.93
C ALA A 70 22.74 23.91 -11.26
N ALA A 71 23.80 24.50 -11.84
CA ALA A 71 24.59 25.71 -11.50
C ALA A 71 25.69 25.51 -10.43
N GLY A 72 26.94 25.93 -10.59
CA GLY A 72 27.63 26.73 -11.61
C GLY A 72 28.82 27.46 -10.95
N GLY A 73 29.95 27.61 -11.66
CA GLY A 73 31.07 28.53 -11.35
C GLY A 73 31.99 28.15 -10.17
N THR A 74 33.27 28.54 -10.08
CA THR A 74 34.20 29.31 -10.91
C THR A 74 35.61 29.13 -10.27
N GLU A 75 36.69 29.41 -11.02
CA GLU A 75 38.03 29.94 -10.63
C GLU A 75 38.89 29.19 -9.58
N GLU A 76 40.21 28.99 -9.70
CA GLU A 76 41.31 29.53 -10.54
C GLU A 76 42.37 28.43 -10.75
#